data_AF-A0A2T4Z563-F1
#
_entry.id   AF-A0A2T4Z563-F1
#
_cell.length_a   1.000
_cell.length_b   1.000
_cell.length_c   1.000
_cell.angle_alpha   90.00
_cell.angle_beta   90.00
_cell.angle_gamma   90.00
#
_symmetry.space_group_name_H-M   'P 1'
#
loop_
_entity.id
_entity.type
_entity.pdbx_description
1 polymer ?
#
loop_
_entity_poly.entity_id
_entity_poly.type
_entity_poly.pdbx_seq_one_letter_code
_entity_poly.pdbx_strand_id
1 'polypeptide(L)'
;MGSRLTLVSIVVATLAMASSFFQSFNYSRNLDVVQRNVLRGEYLRTCRDIIDAYFQIRLRAMAMHEAHAARGTEAVDAMMRRDAEANVFKFGALGTFLANFRDDAVRQRYTELSWKLLAIVRDTYAQPREPFDKAYAEADGLFGEMNEDCARTARLMFL
;
A
#
# COMPACT_ATOMS: atom_id res chain seq x y z
N MET A 1 21.84 -55.63 -35.63
CA MET A 1 22.08 -54.17 -35.49
C MET A 1 20.89 -53.39 -34.91
N GLY A 2 19.64 -53.85 -35.00
CA GLY A 2 18.46 -53.11 -34.51
C GLY A 2 18.41 -52.82 -32.99
N SER A 3 18.73 -53.81 -32.14
CA SER A 3 18.56 -53.69 -30.66
C SER A 3 19.42 -52.60 -29.99
N ARG A 4 20.63 -52.33 -30.51
CA ARG A 4 21.50 -51.27 -29.95
C ARG A 4 20.98 -49.87 -30.27
N LEU A 5 20.37 -49.68 -31.45
CA LEU A 5 19.73 -48.41 -31.81
C LEU A 5 18.49 -48.14 -30.96
N THR A 6 17.68 -49.17 -30.68
CA THR A 6 16.49 -49.03 -29.82
C THR A 6 16.88 -48.65 -28.39
N LEU A 7 17.94 -49.28 -27.85
CA LEU A 7 18.44 -48.98 -26.51
C LEU A 7 18.93 -47.54 -26.39
N VAL A 8 19.72 -47.07 -27.37
CA VAL A 8 20.21 -45.68 -27.41
C VAL A 8 19.05 -44.70 -27.53
N SER A 9 18.04 -44.99 -28.35
CA SER A 9 16.86 -44.13 -28.51
C SER A 9 16.06 -43.98 -27.20
N ILE A 10 15.89 -45.06 -26.44
CA ILE A 10 15.22 -45.03 -25.13
C ILE A 10 16.04 -44.25 -24.10
N VAL A 11 17.37 -44.41 -24.09
CA VAL A 11 18.26 -43.64 -23.20
C VAL A 11 18.20 -42.15 -23.50
N VAL A 12 18.23 -41.76 -24.78
CA VAL A 12 18.10 -40.35 -25.18
C VAL A 12 16.72 -39.80 -24.81
N ALA A 13 15.64 -40.56 -25.04
CA ALA A 13 14.29 -40.14 -24.69
C ALA A 13 14.11 -39.94 -23.17
N THR A 14 14.65 -40.84 -22.34
CA THR A 14 14.58 -40.73 -20.88
C THR A 14 15.41 -39.57 -20.34
N LEU A 15 16.62 -39.34 -20.88
CA LEU A 15 17.44 -38.18 -20.55
C LEU A 15 16.77 -36.86 -20.97
N ALA A 16 16.13 -36.82 -22.14
CA ALA A 16 15.38 -35.65 -22.60
C ALA A 16 14.18 -35.36 -21.70
N MET A 17 13.45 -36.41 -21.27
CA MET A 17 12.32 -36.27 -20.35
C MET A 17 12.77 -35.82 -18.95
N ALA A 18 13.86 -36.38 -18.43
CA ALA A 18 14.45 -35.96 -17.15
C ALA A 18 14.95 -34.50 -17.20
N SER A 19 15.59 -34.10 -18.30
CA SER A 19 16.01 -32.71 -18.54
C SER A 19 14.81 -31.75 -18.56
N SER A 20 13.74 -32.10 -19.28
CA SER A 20 12.51 -31.31 -19.33
C SER A 20 11.87 -31.15 -17.95
N PHE A 21 11.82 -32.23 -17.16
CA PHE A 21 11.28 -32.19 -15.80
C PHE A 21 12.14 -31.31 -14.87
N PHE A 22 13.47 -31.43 -14.95
CA PHE A 22 14.38 -30.58 -14.20
C PHE A 22 14.25 -29.10 -14.60
N GLN A 23 14.14 -28.80 -15.89
CA GLN A 23 13.94 -27.43 -16.37
C GLN A 23 12.59 -26.89 -15.90
N SER A 24 11.52 -27.67 -16.00
CA SER A 24 10.18 -27.28 -15.52
C SER A 24 10.18 -26.98 -14.02
N PHE A 25 10.78 -27.84 -13.21
CA PHE A 25 10.89 -27.66 -11.76
C PHE A 25 11.71 -26.42 -11.37
N ASN A 26 12.87 -26.21 -12.02
CA ASN A 26 13.67 -25.02 -11.78
C ASN A 26 12.95 -23.75 -12.25
N TYR A 27 12.27 -23.81 -13.39
CA TYR A 27 11.53 -22.68 -13.93
C TYR A 27 10.36 -22.29 -13.03
N SER A 28 9.57 -23.25 -12.55
CA SER A 28 8.46 -22.98 -11.62
C SER A 28 8.95 -22.37 -10.31
N ARG A 29 10.06 -22.88 -9.73
CA ARG A 29 10.65 -22.28 -8.52
C ARG A 29 11.17 -20.87 -8.75
N ASN A 30 11.81 -20.60 -9.89
CA ASN A 30 12.29 -19.26 -10.22
C ASN A 30 11.13 -18.28 -10.39
N LEU A 31 10.04 -18.69 -11.04
CA LEU A 31 8.84 -17.87 -11.17
C LEU A 31 8.22 -17.55 -9.80
N ASP A 32 8.09 -18.54 -8.91
CA ASP A 32 7.56 -18.34 -7.56
C ASP A 32 8.41 -17.33 -6.76
N VAL A 33 9.74 -17.41 -6.87
CA VAL A 33 10.66 -16.49 -6.19
C VAL A 33 10.52 -15.07 -6.76
N VAL A 34 10.50 -14.93 -8.09
CA VAL A 34 10.34 -13.63 -8.75
C VAL A 34 8.99 -13.01 -8.39
N GLN A 35 7.89 -13.77 -8.47
CA GLN A 35 6.56 -13.27 -8.14
C GLN A 35 6.48 -12.81 -6.68
N ARG A 36 7.02 -13.59 -5.73
CA ARG A 36 7.06 -13.19 -4.32
C ARG A 36 7.87 -11.92 -4.09
N ASN A 37 9.00 -11.76 -4.78
CA ASN A 37 9.84 -10.57 -4.65
C ASN A 37 9.20 -9.34 -5.30
N VAL A 38 8.53 -9.49 -6.44
CA VAL A 38 7.77 -8.41 -7.09
C VAL A 38 6.60 -7.97 -6.20
N LEU A 39 5.80 -8.92 -5.68
CA LEU A 39 4.69 -8.61 -4.77
C LEU A 39 5.16 -7.91 -3.49
N ARG A 40 6.31 -8.32 -2.94
CA ARG A 40 6.95 -7.64 -1.80
C ARG A 40 7.40 -6.22 -2.15
N GLY A 41 7.99 -6.03 -3.32
CA GLY A 41 8.40 -4.72 -3.82
C GLY A 41 7.22 -3.76 -3.98
N GLU A 42 6.14 -4.21 -4.61
CA GLU A 42 4.91 -3.44 -4.78
C GLU A 42 4.21 -3.13 -3.45
N TYR A 43 4.24 -4.07 -2.50
CA TYR A 43 3.74 -3.83 -1.14
C TYR A 43 4.51 -2.70 -0.45
N LEU A 44 5.85 -2.75 -0.44
CA LEU A 44 6.66 -1.69 0.17
C LEU A 44 6.52 -0.34 -0.52
N ARG A 45 6.44 -0.34 -1.85
CA ARG A 45 6.16 0.85 -2.63
C ARG A 45 4.85 1.48 -2.18
N THR A 46 3.81 0.68 -2.04
CA THR A 46 2.51 1.18 -1.59
C THR A 46 2.55 1.63 -0.13
N CYS A 47 3.25 0.92 0.75
CA CYS A 47 3.49 1.38 2.13
C CYS A 47 4.16 2.76 2.16
N ARG A 48 5.15 3.04 1.29
CA ARG A 48 5.74 4.37 1.20
C ARG A 48 4.74 5.40 0.67
N ASP A 49 4.03 5.06 -0.41
CA ASP A 49 3.14 5.99 -1.10
C ASP A 49 1.90 6.34 -0.24
N ILE A 50 1.44 5.43 0.63
CA ILE A 50 0.35 5.71 1.58
C ILE A 50 0.79 6.60 2.74
N ILE A 51 2.05 6.47 3.19
CA ILE A 51 2.64 7.36 4.18
C ILE A 51 2.75 8.78 3.62
N ASP A 52 3.25 8.92 2.39
CA ASP A 52 3.33 10.20 1.69
C ASP A 52 1.93 10.82 1.54
N ALA A 53 0.95 10.05 1.09
CA ALA A 53 -0.44 10.52 0.98
C ALA A 53 -0.98 11.03 2.33
N TYR A 54 -0.74 10.31 3.44
CA TYR A 54 -1.17 10.73 4.77
C TYR A 54 -0.61 12.09 5.17
N PHE A 55 0.72 12.28 5.06
CA PHE A 55 1.36 13.55 5.42
C PHE A 55 0.95 14.70 4.49
N GLN A 56 0.71 14.40 3.21
CA GLN A 56 0.17 15.34 2.26
C GLN A 56 -1.23 15.84 2.60
N ILE A 57 -2.09 14.98 3.15
CA ILE A 57 -3.41 15.36 3.66
C ILE A 57 -3.23 16.25 4.90
N ARG A 58 -2.41 15.80 5.86
CA ARG A 58 -2.16 16.53 7.12
C ARG A 58 -1.67 17.95 6.87
N LEU A 59 -0.66 18.10 6.02
CA LEU A 59 -0.09 19.41 5.69
C LEU A 59 -1.15 20.35 5.08
N ARG A 60 -1.95 19.85 4.15
CA ARG A 60 -3.01 20.64 3.51
C ARG A 60 -4.09 21.04 4.50
N ALA A 61 -4.53 20.14 5.37
CA ALA A 61 -5.54 20.46 6.36
C ALA A 61 -5.04 21.45 7.42
N MET A 62 -3.78 21.36 7.85
CA MET A 62 -3.17 22.37 8.72
C MET A 62 -3.12 23.73 8.03
N ALA A 63 -2.69 23.78 6.77
CA ALA A 63 -2.69 25.02 5.99
C ALA A 63 -4.11 25.61 5.82
N MET A 64 -5.12 24.77 5.57
CA MET A 64 -6.52 25.21 5.52
C MET A 64 -7.01 25.73 6.87
N HIS A 65 -6.67 25.04 7.97
CA HIS A 65 -7.04 25.45 9.32
C HIS A 65 -6.41 26.80 9.71
N GLU A 66 -5.12 26.98 9.43
CA GLU A 66 -4.41 28.25 9.68
C GLU A 66 -4.96 29.39 8.81
N ALA A 67 -5.23 29.13 7.53
CA ALA A 67 -5.83 30.11 6.64
C ALA A 67 -7.23 30.52 7.13
N HIS A 68 -8.04 29.55 7.54
CA HIS A 68 -9.37 29.78 8.12
C HIS A 68 -9.28 30.59 9.43
N ALA A 69 -8.37 30.23 10.33
CA ALA A 69 -8.18 30.93 11.59
C ALA A 69 -7.72 32.38 11.40
N ALA A 70 -6.88 32.65 10.40
CA ALA A 70 -6.33 33.98 10.15
C ALA A 70 -7.27 34.91 9.36
N ARG A 71 -8.06 34.36 8.43
CA ARG A 71 -8.79 35.14 7.41
C ARG A 71 -10.24 34.69 7.20
N GLY A 72 -10.74 33.74 7.98
CA GLY A 72 -12.09 33.18 7.86
C GLY A 72 -12.27 32.25 6.66
N THR A 73 -13.52 31.84 6.41
CA THR A 73 -13.88 30.81 5.44
C THR A 73 -13.50 31.15 3.99
N GLU A 74 -13.51 32.43 3.63
CA GLU A 74 -13.15 32.89 2.27
C GLU A 74 -11.68 32.64 1.92
N ALA A 75 -10.83 32.40 2.92
CA ALA A 75 -9.40 32.15 2.72
C ALA A 75 -9.09 30.73 2.25
N VAL A 76 -10.04 29.81 2.36
CA VAL A 76 -9.91 28.43 1.90
C VAL A 76 -10.66 28.30 0.59
N ASP A 77 -9.92 28.40 -0.50
CA ASP A 77 -10.50 28.24 -1.84
C ASP A 77 -11.05 26.82 -2.04
N ALA A 78 -12.09 26.72 -2.87
CA ALA A 78 -12.72 25.46 -3.21
C ALA A 78 -11.71 24.47 -3.82
N MET A 79 -10.74 24.94 -4.62
CA MET A 79 -9.72 24.08 -5.21
C MET A 79 -8.79 23.49 -4.14
N MET A 80 -8.37 24.29 -3.16
CA MET A 80 -7.53 23.82 -2.04
C MET A 80 -8.21 22.68 -1.26
N ARG A 81 -9.51 22.82 -0.99
CA ARG A 81 -10.30 21.77 -0.34
C ARG A 81 -10.42 20.53 -1.23
N ARG A 82 -10.68 20.69 -2.54
CA ARG A 82 -10.78 19.56 -3.48
C ARG A 82 -9.46 18.81 -3.60
N ASP A 83 -8.33 19.51 -3.60
CA ASP A 83 -7.01 18.89 -3.60
C ASP A 83 -6.77 18.08 -2.32
N ALA A 84 -7.19 18.58 -1.16
CA ALA A 84 -7.12 17.83 0.09
C ALA A 84 -8.00 16.57 0.03
N GLU A 85 -9.24 16.68 -0.44
CA GLU A 85 -10.15 15.54 -0.64
C GLU A 85 -9.57 14.51 -1.62
N ALA A 86 -8.99 14.95 -2.73
CA ALA A 86 -8.36 14.06 -3.71
C ALA A 86 -7.23 13.23 -3.09
N ASN A 87 -6.44 13.84 -2.19
CA ASN A 87 -5.41 13.11 -1.44
C ASN A 87 -6.02 12.10 -0.46
N VAL A 88 -7.15 12.40 0.18
CA VAL A 88 -7.88 11.44 1.01
C VAL A 88 -8.39 10.25 0.18
N PHE A 89 -8.94 10.49 -1.01
CA PHE A 89 -9.36 9.40 -1.89
C PHE A 89 -8.20 8.56 -2.39
N LYS A 90 -7.06 9.19 -2.72
CA LYS A 90 -5.82 8.49 -3.04
C LYS A 90 -5.37 7.61 -1.87
N PHE A 91 -5.38 8.13 -0.64
CA PHE A 91 -5.06 7.36 0.56
C PHE A 91 -5.98 6.14 0.72
N GLY A 92 -7.30 6.32 0.59
CA GLY A 92 -8.27 5.21 0.67
C GLY A 92 -8.06 4.15 -0.42
N ALA A 93 -7.72 4.56 -1.64
CA ALA A 93 -7.41 3.65 -2.74
C ALA A 93 -6.13 2.83 -2.46
N LEU A 94 -5.06 3.48 -1.99
CA LEU A 94 -3.82 2.81 -1.58
C LEU A 94 -4.07 1.84 -0.41
N GLY A 95 -4.89 2.24 0.56
CA GLY A 95 -5.27 1.39 1.69
C GLY A 95 -6.06 0.16 1.26
N THR A 96 -6.98 0.33 0.30
CA THR A 96 -7.72 -0.78 -0.32
C THR A 96 -6.79 -1.74 -1.05
N PHE A 97 -5.79 -1.22 -1.77
CA PHE A 97 -4.77 -2.04 -2.41
C PHE A 97 -3.93 -2.82 -1.40
N LEU A 98 -3.43 -2.15 -0.34
CA LEU A 98 -2.67 -2.81 0.74
C LEU A 98 -3.48 -3.90 1.44
N ALA A 99 -4.77 -3.69 1.62
CA ALA A 99 -5.65 -4.68 2.21
C ALA A 99 -5.75 -5.98 1.38
N ASN A 100 -5.47 -5.96 0.07
CA ASN A 100 -5.44 -7.19 -0.74
C ASN A 100 -4.27 -8.13 -0.38
N PHE A 101 -3.27 -7.63 0.37
CA PHE A 101 -2.14 -8.42 0.84
C PHE A 101 -2.32 -8.88 2.31
N ARG A 102 -3.49 -8.65 2.90
CA ARG A 102 -3.79 -8.79 4.33
C ARG A 102 -5.22 -9.29 4.54
N ASP A 103 -5.61 -9.48 5.81
CA ASP A 103 -6.97 -9.86 6.20
C ASP A 103 -7.96 -8.67 6.10
N ASP A 104 -9.25 -8.97 5.95
CA ASP A 104 -10.33 -7.99 5.79
C ASP A 104 -10.40 -6.94 6.91
N ALA A 105 -9.93 -7.28 8.12
CA ALA A 105 -9.86 -6.34 9.24
C ALA A 105 -8.95 -5.13 8.95
N VAL A 106 -7.90 -5.28 8.14
CA VAL A 106 -7.00 -4.19 7.73
C VAL A 106 -7.70 -3.24 6.76
N ARG A 107 -8.55 -3.77 5.87
CA ARG A 107 -9.37 -2.96 4.95
C ARG A 107 -10.29 -2.01 5.71
N GLN A 108 -10.92 -2.51 6.78
CA GLN A 108 -11.82 -1.72 7.61
C GLN A 108 -11.09 -0.55 8.28
N ARG A 109 -9.88 -0.77 8.80
CA ARG A 109 -9.08 0.30 9.43
C ARG A 109 -8.69 1.41 8.45
N TYR A 110 -8.23 1.06 7.24
CA TYR A 110 -7.97 2.06 6.18
C TYR A 110 -9.23 2.82 5.77
N THR A 111 -10.37 2.12 5.72
CA THR A 111 -11.66 2.74 5.41
C THR A 111 -12.06 3.74 6.49
N GLU A 112 -12.03 3.32 7.76
CA GLU A 112 -12.33 4.19 8.91
C GLU A 112 -11.43 5.44 8.93
N LEU A 113 -10.12 5.25 8.78
CA LEU A 113 -9.18 6.36 8.76
C LEU A 113 -9.44 7.30 7.57
N SER A 114 -9.76 6.77 6.37
CA SER A 114 -10.10 7.60 5.22
C SER A 114 -11.35 8.46 5.46
N TRP A 115 -12.36 7.93 6.16
CA TRP A 115 -13.55 8.71 6.55
C TRP A 115 -13.22 9.78 7.58
N LYS A 116 -12.41 9.48 8.60
CA LYS A 116 -11.94 10.47 9.58
C LYS A 116 -11.17 11.60 8.89
N LEU A 117 -10.23 11.26 8.01
CA LEU A 117 -9.47 12.26 7.23
C LEU A 117 -10.38 13.08 6.32
N LEU A 118 -11.40 12.46 5.72
CA LEU A 118 -12.38 13.17 4.88
C LEU A 118 -13.19 14.18 5.69
N ALA A 119 -13.65 13.80 6.89
CA ALA A 119 -14.36 14.69 7.79
C ALA A 119 -13.48 15.88 8.20
N ILE A 120 -12.19 15.63 8.45
CA ILE A 120 -11.24 16.68 8.80
C ILE A 120 -11.10 17.71 7.68
N VAL A 121 -10.86 17.26 6.44
CA VAL A 121 -10.66 18.17 5.30
C VAL A 121 -11.95 18.87 4.84
N ARG A 122 -13.13 18.31 5.16
CA ARG A 122 -14.42 18.91 4.80
C ARG A 122 -14.92 19.92 5.83
N ASP A 123 -14.82 19.55 7.10
CA ASP A 123 -15.58 20.21 8.15
C ASP A 123 -14.69 20.61 9.33
N THR A 124 -13.81 19.71 9.80
CA THR A 124 -13.05 19.97 11.04
C THR A 124 -11.98 21.04 10.88
N TYR A 125 -11.43 21.26 9.68
CA TYR A 125 -10.44 22.31 9.46
C TYR A 125 -10.97 23.71 9.86
N ALA A 126 -12.28 23.94 9.75
CA ALA A 126 -12.93 25.21 10.07
C ALA A 126 -13.28 25.34 11.56
N GLN A 127 -13.12 24.27 12.35
CA GLN A 127 -13.40 24.27 13.78
C GLN A 127 -12.30 25.00 14.56
N PRO A 128 -12.56 25.38 15.84
CA PRO A 128 -11.53 25.91 16.72
C PRO A 128 -10.31 24.96 16.85
N ARG A 129 -9.19 25.49 17.35
CA ARG A 129 -7.92 24.76 17.39
C ARG A 129 -8.00 23.43 18.15
N GLU A 130 -8.64 23.43 19.32
CA GLU A 130 -8.76 22.23 20.15
C GLU A 130 -9.46 21.05 19.45
N PRO A 131 -10.69 21.18 18.88
CA PRO A 131 -11.33 20.09 18.16
C PRO A 131 -10.57 19.67 16.90
N PHE A 132 -9.89 20.59 16.22
CA PHE A 132 -9.02 20.27 15.09
C PHE A 132 -7.84 19.38 15.52
N ASP A 133 -7.09 19.80 16.54
CA ASP A 133 -5.95 19.05 17.07
C ASP A 133 -6.38 17.68 17.61
N LYS A 134 -7.54 17.60 18.28
CA LYS A 134 -8.09 16.33 18.77
C LYS A 134 -8.43 15.37 17.62
N ALA A 135 -9.12 15.85 16.58
CA ALA A 135 -9.46 15.00 15.44
C ALA A 135 -8.21 14.47 14.72
N TYR A 136 -7.17 15.31 14.59
CA TYR A 136 -5.90 14.89 14.02
C TYR A 136 -5.11 13.94 14.91
N ALA A 137 -5.14 14.12 16.24
CA ALA A 137 -4.49 13.20 17.18
C ALA A 137 -5.11 11.80 17.11
N GLU A 138 -6.43 11.69 16.97
CA GLU A 138 -7.11 10.41 16.74
C GLU A 138 -6.69 9.77 15.41
N ALA A 139 -6.60 10.57 14.33
CA ALA A 139 -6.15 10.09 13.03
C ALA A 139 -4.68 9.63 13.04
N ASP A 140 -3.80 10.37 13.74
CA ASP A 140 -2.39 10.04 13.94
C ASP A 140 -2.22 8.72 14.69
N GLY A 141 -3.04 8.47 15.71
CA GLY A 141 -3.05 7.21 16.46
C GLY A 141 -3.37 6.02 15.56
N LEU A 142 -4.48 6.09 14.82
CA LEU A 142 -4.89 5.03 13.88
C LEU A 142 -3.83 4.80 12.80
N PHE A 143 -3.31 5.88 12.21
CA PHE A 143 -2.27 5.78 11.19
C PHE A 143 -0.98 5.16 11.75
N GLY A 144 -0.57 5.54 12.96
CA GLY A 144 0.61 5.00 13.63
C GLY A 144 0.54 3.49 13.82
N GLU A 145 -0.58 2.98 14.35
CA GLU A 145 -0.82 1.53 14.51
C GLU A 145 -0.76 0.77 13.18
N MET A 146 -1.25 1.39 12.10
CA MET A 146 -1.28 0.77 10.78
C MET A 146 0.08 0.87 10.06
N ASN A 147 0.90 1.86 10.39
CA ASN A 147 2.21 2.07 9.79
C ASN A 147 3.30 1.20 10.46
N GLU A 148 3.17 0.90 11.76
CA GLU A 148 3.97 -0.11 12.48
C GLU A 148 4.08 -1.42 11.68
N ASP A 149 2.98 -1.79 11.05
CA ASP A 149 2.81 -2.97 10.23
C ASP A 149 3.62 -2.93 8.92
N CYS A 150 3.66 -1.77 8.25
CA CYS A 150 4.54 -1.52 7.12
C CYS A 150 6.02 -1.53 7.54
N ALA A 151 6.35 -0.91 8.68
CA ALA A 151 7.72 -0.86 9.21
C ALA A 151 8.24 -2.26 9.59
N ARG A 152 7.39 -3.11 10.18
CA ARG A 152 7.74 -4.49 10.53
C ARG A 152 8.06 -5.32 9.29
N THR A 153 7.24 -5.22 8.25
CA THR A 153 7.48 -5.92 6.97
C THR A 153 8.78 -5.45 6.30
N ALA A 154 9.10 -4.15 6.38
CA ALA A 154 10.37 -3.63 5.86
C ALA A 154 11.60 -4.19 6.60
N ARG A 155 11.54 -4.30 7.94
CA ARG A 155 12.66 -4.83 8.75
C ARG A 155 12.95 -6.30 8.46
N LEU A 156 11.91 -7.12 8.28
CA LEU A 156 12.05 -8.55 7.95
C LEU A 156 12.65 -8.81 6.56
N MET A 157 12.84 -7.79 5.73
CA MET A 157 13.40 -7.92 4.38
C MET A 157 14.93 -7.76 4.35
N PHE A 158 15.51 -7.18 5.40
CA PHE A 158 16.96 -7.01 5.55
C PHE A 158 17.60 -8.11 6.42
N LEU A 159 16.80 -9.06 6.92
CA LEU A 159 17.21 -10.24 7.66
C LEU A 159 17.01 -11.48 6.80
#